data_AF-A0A2D2CVH2-F1
#
_entry.id   AF-A0A2D2CVH2-F1
#
_cell.length_a   1.000
_cell.length_b   1.000
_cell.length_c   1.000
_cell.angle_alpha   90.00
_cell.angle_beta   90.00
_cell.angle_gamma   90.00
#
_symmetry.space_group_name_H-M   'P 1'
#
loop_
_entity.id
_entity.type
_entity.pdbx_description
1 polymer ?
#
loop_
_entity_poly.entity_id
_entity_poly.type
_entity_poly.pdbx_seq_one_letter_code
_entity_poly.pdbx_strand_id
1 'polypeptide(L)'
;MQITLTADQEAWLRARVARGDFASVEDAVSRLLEERIAERAIDEDDLSWAKPDVEAGLRALAAGEVISLDELKERNAARLAALKG
;
A
#
# COMPACT_ATOMS: atom_id res chain seq x y z
N MET A 1 7.63 -28.65 -10.45
CA MET A 1 6.37 -27.88 -10.63
C MET A 1 6.25 -27.55 -12.11
N GLN A 2 5.11 -27.82 -12.75
CA GLN A 2 4.89 -27.49 -14.16
C GLN A 2 3.76 -26.46 -14.22
N ILE A 3 4.10 -25.23 -14.61
CA ILE A 3 3.15 -24.14 -14.82
C ILE A 3 3.16 -23.83 -16.32
N THR A 4 1.97 -23.79 -16.93
CA THR A 4 1.83 -23.39 -18.33
C THR A 4 1.60 -21.89 -18.39
N LEU A 5 2.54 -21.16 -18.97
CA LEU A 5 2.40 -19.73 -19.23
C LEU A 5 1.60 -19.50 -20.51
N THR A 6 0.85 -18.40 -20.57
CA THR A 6 0.37 -17.90 -21.85
C THR A 6 1.53 -17.34 -22.67
N ALA A 7 1.36 -17.25 -23.99
CA ALA A 7 2.38 -16.69 -24.88
C ALA A 7 2.79 -15.26 -24.46
N ASP A 8 1.82 -14.44 -24.05
CA ASP A 8 2.08 -13.06 -23.61
C ASP A 8 2.85 -13.02 -22.28
N GLN A 9 2.52 -13.89 -21.33
CA GLN A 9 3.25 -14.00 -20.07
C GLN A 9 4.70 -14.41 -20.30
N GLU A 10 4.92 -15.41 -21.15
CA GLU A 10 6.27 -15.86 -21.48
C GLU A 10 7.08 -14.77 -22.20
N ALA A 11 6.49 -14.09 -23.19
CA ALA A 11 7.12 -12.99 -23.90
C ALA A 11 7.50 -11.85 -22.94
N TRP A 12 6.61 -11.50 -22.03
CA TRP A 12 6.84 -10.48 -21.02
C TRP A 12 7.98 -10.86 -20.06
N LEU A 13 8.00 -12.09 -19.55
CA LEU A 13 9.05 -12.58 -18.65
C LEU A 13 10.41 -12.61 -19.35
N ARG A 14 10.46 -13.13 -20.58
CA ARG A 14 11.69 -13.14 -21.39
C ARG A 14 12.24 -11.73 -21.62
N ALA A 15 11.38 -10.74 -21.86
CA ALA A 15 11.80 -9.35 -21.99
C ALA A 15 12.42 -8.80 -20.70
N ARG A 16 11.91 -9.19 -19.52
CA ARG A 16 12.50 -8.79 -18.23
C ARG A 16 13.86 -9.45 -17.97
N VAL A 17 13.99 -10.73 -18.29
CA VAL A 17 15.27 -11.45 -18.22
C VAL A 17 16.30 -10.79 -19.14
N ALA A 18 15.93 -10.43 -20.36
CA ALA A 18 16.82 -9.76 -21.31
C ALA A 18 17.30 -8.37 -20.82
N ARG A 19 16.52 -7.69 -19.98
CA ARG A 19 16.94 -6.44 -19.32
C ARG A 19 17.83 -6.66 -18.10
N GLY A 20 17.96 -7.90 -17.62
CA GLY A 20 18.70 -8.25 -16.41
C GLY A 20 17.89 -8.11 -15.11
N ASP A 21 16.57 -7.96 -15.19
CA ASP A 21 15.71 -7.87 -14.01
C ASP A 21 15.66 -9.21 -13.25
N PHE A 22 15.84 -10.33 -13.96
CA PHE A 22 15.82 -11.69 -13.44
C PHE A 22 16.87 -12.56 -14.11
N ALA A 23 17.34 -13.60 -13.40
CA ALA A 23 18.37 -14.52 -13.91
C ALA A 23 17.82 -15.51 -14.96
N SER A 24 16.55 -15.91 -14.82
CA SER A 24 15.84 -16.75 -15.77
C SER A 24 14.32 -16.53 -15.70
N VAL A 25 13.57 -17.17 -16.60
CA VAL A 25 12.10 -17.14 -16.54
C VAL A 25 11.59 -17.85 -15.28
N GLU A 26 12.23 -18.94 -14.88
CA GLU A 26 11.90 -19.69 -13.66
C GLU A 26 12.16 -18.86 -12.40
N ASP A 27 13.30 -18.15 -12.35
CA ASP A 27 13.63 -17.21 -11.26
C ASP A 27 12.56 -16.11 -11.16
N ALA A 28 12.19 -15.51 -12.30
CA ALA A 28 11.14 -14.51 -12.35
C ALA A 28 9.80 -15.03 -11.84
N VAL A 29 9.40 -16.25 -12.22
CA VAL A 29 8.15 -16.87 -11.76
C VAL A 29 8.18 -17.15 -10.26
N SER A 30 9.28 -17.69 -9.71
CA SER A 30 9.39 -17.95 -8.27
C SER A 30 9.25 -16.67 -7.47
N ARG A 31 10.01 -15.64 -7.85
CA ARG A 31 10.02 -14.35 -7.15
C ARG A 31 8.68 -13.64 -7.20
N LEU A 32 8.01 -13.61 -8.36
CA LEU A 32 6.69 -13.01 -8.49
C LEU A 32 5.62 -13.76 -7.68
N LEU A 33 5.73 -15.09 -7.56
CA LEU A 33 4.84 -15.88 -6.70
C LEU A 33 5.10 -15.60 -5.23
N GLU A 34 6.36 -15.55 -4.81
CA GLU A 34 6.76 -15.20 -3.44
C GLU A 34 6.26 -13.80 -3.05
N GLU A 35 6.44 -12.82 -3.92
CA GLU A 35 5.92 -11.46 -3.76
C GLU A 35 4.40 -11.49 -3.56
N ARG A 36 3.66 -12.21 -4.41
CA ARG A 36 2.19 -12.27 -4.28
C ARG A 36 1.73 -13.01 -3.02
N ILE A 37 2.47 -14.02 -2.57
CA ILE A 37 2.20 -14.71 -1.30
C ILE A 37 2.42 -13.75 -0.13
N ALA A 38 3.53 -13.01 -0.13
CA ALA A 38 3.84 -12.01 0.89
C ALA A 38 2.80 -10.88 0.93
N GLU A 39 2.41 -10.35 -0.24
CA GLU A 39 1.32 -9.36 -0.33
C GLU A 39 0.01 -9.89 0.24
N ARG A 40 -0.37 -11.13 -0.09
CA ARG A 40 -1.61 -11.73 0.46
C ARG A 40 -1.56 -11.93 1.97
N ALA A 41 -0.39 -12.18 2.53
CA ALA A 41 -0.22 -12.24 3.97
C ALA A 41 -0.38 -10.86 4.64
N ILE A 42 -0.24 -9.78 3.87
CA ILE A 42 -0.47 -8.39 4.30
C ILE A 42 -1.89 -7.93 3.91
N ASP A 43 -2.55 -8.48 2.89
CA ASP A 43 -3.96 -8.20 2.52
C ASP A 43 -4.96 -8.60 3.64
N GLU A 44 -4.51 -9.30 4.68
CA GLU A 44 -5.21 -9.42 5.98
C GLU A 44 -5.00 -8.18 6.89
N ASP A 45 -4.65 -7.02 6.32
CA ASP A 45 -4.71 -5.72 6.99
C ASP A 45 -6.19 -5.32 7.09
N ASP A 46 -6.92 -6.04 7.96
CA ASP A 46 -8.35 -5.86 8.22
C ASP A 46 -8.67 -4.46 8.82
N LEU A 47 -7.64 -3.63 8.99
CA LEU A 47 -7.65 -2.30 9.59
C LEU A 47 -8.38 -2.29 10.93
N SER A 48 -8.42 -3.43 11.64
CA SER A 48 -9.11 -3.55 12.92
C SER A 48 -8.56 -2.58 13.96
N TRP A 49 -7.26 -2.27 13.87
CA TRP A 49 -6.60 -1.24 14.67
C TRP A 49 -7.22 0.15 14.52
N ALA A 50 -7.77 0.49 13.34
CA ALA A 50 -8.31 1.80 13.04
C ALA A 50 -9.77 1.96 13.50
N LYS A 51 -10.48 0.86 13.78
CA LYS A 51 -11.88 0.87 14.22
C LYS A 51 -12.16 1.85 15.38
N PRO A 52 -11.41 1.83 16.50
CA PRO A 52 -11.65 2.78 17.60
C PRO A 52 -11.51 4.25 17.16
N ASP A 53 -10.55 4.57 16.28
CA ASP A 53 -10.33 5.93 15.79
C ASP A 53 -11.45 6.39 14.86
N VAL A 54 -11.93 5.49 13.97
CA VAL A 54 -13.08 5.77 13.10
C VAL A 54 -14.34 6.01 13.92
N GLU A 55 -14.60 5.18 14.92
CA GLU A 55 -15.75 5.35 15.81
C GLU A 55 -15.68 6.66 16.60
N ALA A 56 -14.47 7.06 17.05
CA ALA A 56 -14.26 8.35 17.69
C ALA A 56 -14.54 9.52 16.73
N GLY A 57 -14.04 9.45 15.50
CA GLY A 57 -14.30 10.46 14.46
C GLY A 57 -15.79 10.60 14.14
N LEU A 58 -16.52 9.48 14.04
CA LEU A 58 -17.97 9.49 13.82
C LEU A 58 -18.73 10.13 14.99
N ARG A 59 -18.32 9.88 16.24
CA ARG A 59 -18.92 10.54 17.41
C ARG A 59 -18.67 12.05 17.40
N ALA A 60 -17.45 12.49 17.12
CA ALA A 60 -17.09 13.90 17.01
C ALA A 60 -17.90 14.59 15.91
N LEU A 61 -18.02 13.96 14.73
CA LEU A 61 -18.85 14.44 13.64
C LEU A 61 -20.31 14.61 14.05
N ALA A 62 -20.89 13.61 14.72
CA ALA A 62 -22.28 13.67 15.21
C ALA A 62 -22.49 14.77 16.26
N ALA A 63 -21.48 15.08 17.07
CA ALA A 63 -21.48 16.17 18.03
C ALA A 63 -21.23 17.56 17.40
N GLY A 64 -20.92 17.62 16.09
CA GLY A 64 -20.56 18.87 15.41
C GLY A 64 -19.14 19.35 15.74
N GLU A 65 -18.29 18.50 16.31
CA GLU A 65 -16.88 18.78 16.61
C GLU A 65 -16.03 18.70 15.33
N VAL A 66 -16.32 19.59 14.38
CA VAL A 66 -15.64 19.68 13.09
C VAL A 66 -14.98 21.04 12.94
N ILE A 67 -13.90 21.08 12.16
CA ILE A 67 -13.23 22.32 11.76
C ILE A 67 -13.19 22.43 10.25
N SER A 68 -13.09 23.65 9.74
CA SER A 68 -12.92 23.86 8.30
C SER A 68 -11.54 23.38 7.84
N LEU A 69 -11.40 23.13 6.53
CA LEU A 69 -10.11 22.78 5.94
C LEU A 69 -9.07 23.90 6.14
N ASP A 70 -9.50 25.17 6.05
CA ASP A 70 -8.60 26.31 6.21
C ASP A 70 -8.11 26.44 7.66
N GLU A 71 -8.99 26.25 8.64
CA GLU A 71 -8.60 26.21 10.05
C GLU A 71 -7.62 25.06 10.34
N LEU A 72 -7.86 23.87 9.78
CA LEU A 72 -6.96 22.73 9.91
C LEU A 72 -5.55 23.05 9.37
N LYS A 73 -5.47 23.69 8.20
CA LYS A 73 -4.20 24.09 7.59
C LYS A 73 -3.44 25.10 8.45
N GLU A 74 -4.12 26.13 8.93
CA GLU A 74 -3.52 27.14 9.82
C GLU A 74 -3.00 26.51 11.12
N ARG A 75 -3.80 25.64 11.75
CA ARG A 75 -3.40 24.91 12.96
C ARG A 75 -2.16 24.05 12.74
N ASN A 76 -2.10 23.31 11.64
CA ASN A 76 -0.95 22.47 11.33
C ASN A 76 0.30 23.30 11.00
N ALA A 77 0.15 24.43 10.30
CA ALA A 77 1.27 25.35 10.05
C ALA A 77 1.82 25.93 11.36
N ALA A 78 0.96 26.35 12.28
CA ALA A 78 1.36 26.87 13.60
C ALA A 78 2.10 25.80 14.43
N ARG A 79 1.58 24.56 14.47
CA ARG A 79 2.24 23.43 15.15
C ARG A 79 3.62 23.13 14.56
N LEU A 80 3.72 23.11 13.22
CA LEU A 80 4.98 22.87 12.55
C LEU A 80 6.00 23.99 12.82
N ALA A 81 5.56 25.25 12.86
CA ALA A 81 6.41 26.37 13.21
C ALA A 81 6.93 26.25 14.65
N ALA A 82 6.06 25.87 15.60
CA ALA A 82 6.41 25.68 17.01
C ALA A 82 7.43 24.54 17.25
N LEU A 83 7.48 23.53 16.36
CA LEU A 83 8.49 22.47 16.42
C LEU A 83 9.86 22.89 15.87
N LYS A 84 9.94 23.99 15.13
CA LYS A 84 11.17 24.48 14.47
C LYS A 84 11.85 25.64 15.21
N GLY A 85 11.19 26.21 16.22
CA GLY A 85 11.74 27.23 17.11
C GLY A 85 12.29 26.62 18.39
#